data_AF-A0A956CTA0-F1
#
_entry.id   AF-A0A956CTA0-F1
#
_cell.length_a   1.000
_cell.length_b   1.000
_cell.length_c   1.000
_cell.angle_alpha   90.00
_cell.angle_beta   90.00
_cell.angle_gamma   90.00
#
_symmetry.space_group_name_H-M   'P 1'
#
loop_
_entity.id
_entity.type
_entity.pdbx_description
1 polymer ?
#
loop_
_entity_poly.entity_id
_entity_poly.type
_entity_poly.pdbx_seq_one_letter_code
_entity_poly.pdbx_strand_id
1 'polypeptide(L)'
;MRKRSSYDYDPDAPLSPEEVQQEAERFTQRVGARIAELREARGYSQARVCREHDFNQSQISRIEAGKMNLTLRTACRVAAFLDVRPWELYVPREQSELALEAREDLPPKPTGKDLAEAALRFREQFGARVRELRTLQGMSLESLETFSGVMRKTLADIERGAYNVRTTTVVRLADAIGVYPYELLIPREQSGIRLKPPGRS
;
A
#
# COMPACT_ATOMS: atom_id res chain seq x y z
N MET A 1 -6.50 -21.44 -24.41
CA MET A 1 -6.89 -20.20 -23.69
C MET A 1 -6.08 -20.14 -22.40
N ARG A 2 -5.05 -19.28 -22.32
CA ARG A 2 -4.30 -19.08 -21.07
C ARG A 2 -5.20 -18.29 -20.11
N LYS A 3 -5.47 -18.83 -18.93
CA LYS A 3 -6.16 -18.09 -17.87
C LYS A 3 -5.28 -16.88 -17.54
N ARG A 4 -5.87 -15.68 -17.59
CA ARG A 4 -5.23 -14.47 -17.08
C ARG A 4 -4.86 -14.67 -15.61
N SER A 5 -3.61 -14.43 -15.25
CA SER A 5 -3.14 -14.54 -13.87
C SER A 5 -3.81 -13.46 -13.01
N SER A 6 -3.92 -13.68 -11.70
CA SER A 6 -4.35 -12.64 -10.75
C SER A 6 -3.36 -11.46 -10.66
N TYR A 7 -2.26 -11.52 -11.42
CA TYR A 7 -1.20 -10.52 -11.58
C TYR A 7 -1.05 -10.04 -13.04
N ASP A 8 -2.09 -10.11 -13.86
CA ASP A 8 -2.10 -9.59 -15.25
C ASP A 8 -2.18 -8.04 -15.29
N TYR A 9 -1.36 -7.35 -14.49
CA TYR A 9 -1.08 -5.92 -14.66
C TYR A 9 0.18 -5.82 -15.55
N ASP A 10 -0.01 -5.24 -16.73
CA ASP A 10 1.05 -4.94 -17.70
C ASP A 10 1.49 -3.48 -17.47
N PRO A 11 2.65 -3.23 -16.83
CA PRO A 11 3.12 -1.87 -16.56
C PRO A 11 3.47 -1.08 -17.83
N ASP A 12 3.60 -1.75 -18.98
CA ASP A 12 4.02 -1.14 -20.25
C ASP A 12 2.83 -0.63 -21.08
N ALA A 13 1.58 -0.84 -20.64
CA ALA A 13 0.37 -0.39 -21.30
C ALA A 13 -0.50 0.47 -20.35
N PRO A 14 -0.58 1.81 -20.54
CA PRO A 14 -1.33 2.68 -19.65
C PRO A 14 -2.82 2.33 -19.65
N LEU A 15 -3.41 2.20 -18.46
CA LEU A 15 -4.80 1.82 -18.30
C LEU A 15 -5.75 2.99 -18.66
N SER A 16 -6.89 2.68 -19.24
CA SER A 16 -7.99 3.64 -19.39
C SER A 16 -8.57 4.02 -18.01
N PRO A 17 -9.29 5.15 -17.87
CA PRO A 17 -9.89 5.55 -16.59
C PRO A 17 -10.80 4.48 -15.96
N GLU A 18 -11.52 3.71 -16.78
CA GLU A 18 -12.38 2.62 -16.31
C GLU A 18 -11.54 1.43 -15.82
N GLU A 19 -10.46 1.09 -16.52
CA GLU A 19 -9.54 0.02 -16.12
C GLU A 19 -8.78 0.38 -14.84
N VAL A 20 -8.39 1.65 -14.65
CA VAL A 20 -7.80 2.14 -13.40
C VAL A 20 -8.76 1.96 -12.24
N GLN A 21 -10.05 2.26 -12.43
CA GLN A 21 -11.06 2.06 -11.39
C GLN A 21 -11.26 0.58 -11.06
N GLN A 22 -11.35 -0.28 -12.07
CA GLN A 22 -11.44 -1.73 -11.89
C GLN A 22 -10.21 -2.30 -11.18
N GLU A 23 -9.01 -1.82 -11.54
CA GLU A 23 -7.78 -2.25 -10.89
C GLU A 23 -7.70 -1.76 -9.44
N ALA A 24 -8.18 -0.55 -9.15
CA ALA A 24 -8.28 -0.07 -7.78
C ALA A 24 -9.22 -0.93 -6.91
N GLU A 25 -10.33 -1.41 -7.48
CA GLU A 25 -11.24 -2.34 -6.81
C GLU A 25 -10.58 -3.70 -6.57
N ARG A 26 -9.92 -4.28 -7.59
CA ARG A 26 -9.16 -5.53 -7.46
C ARG A 26 -8.04 -5.42 -6.43
N PHE A 27 -7.29 -4.32 -6.44
CA PHE A 27 -6.25 -4.06 -5.46
C PHE A 27 -6.83 -3.95 -4.04
N THR A 28 -7.96 -3.25 -3.88
CA THR A 28 -8.65 -3.16 -2.58
C THR A 28 -9.14 -4.54 -2.09
N GLN A 29 -9.66 -5.38 -2.99
CA GLN A 29 -10.05 -6.76 -2.68
C GLN A 29 -8.86 -7.62 -2.25
N ARG A 30 -7.71 -7.50 -2.95
CA ARG A 30 -6.47 -8.20 -2.58
C ARG A 30 -5.97 -7.79 -1.19
N VAL A 31 -5.96 -6.49 -0.88
CA VAL A 31 -5.60 -5.98 0.45
C VAL A 31 -6.56 -6.48 1.52
N GLY A 32 -7.86 -6.49 1.25
CA GLY A 32 -8.88 -7.03 2.16
C GLY A 32 -8.68 -8.51 2.47
N ALA A 33 -8.48 -9.33 1.44
CA ALA A 33 -8.16 -10.75 1.59
C ALA A 33 -6.87 -10.95 2.39
N ARG A 34 -5.82 -10.17 2.11
CA ARG A 34 -4.55 -10.25 2.84
C ARG A 34 -4.71 -9.93 4.33
N ILE A 35 -5.52 -8.92 4.67
CA ILE A 35 -5.84 -8.58 6.06
C ILE A 35 -6.57 -9.72 6.75
N ALA A 36 -7.54 -10.35 6.07
CA ALA A 36 -8.26 -11.51 6.62
C ALA A 36 -7.32 -12.70 6.87
N GLU A 37 -6.44 -13.01 5.92
CA GLU A 37 -5.42 -14.05 6.06
C GLU A 37 -4.50 -13.80 7.26
N LEU A 38 -3.94 -12.58 7.37
CA LEU A 38 -3.04 -12.20 8.46
C LEU A 38 -3.74 -12.24 9.84
N ARG A 39 -5.05 -11.92 9.86
CA ARG A 39 -5.90 -12.02 11.06
C ARG A 39 -6.10 -13.48 11.47
N GLU A 40 -6.46 -14.33 10.53
CA GLU A 40 -6.75 -15.75 10.78
C GLU A 40 -5.50 -16.53 11.16
N ALA A 41 -4.37 -16.22 10.55
CA ALA A 41 -3.08 -16.80 10.90
C ALA A 41 -2.66 -16.51 12.35
N ARG A 42 -3.18 -15.42 12.95
CA ARG A 42 -2.99 -15.09 14.37
C ARG A 42 -4.06 -15.65 15.30
N GLY A 43 -5.02 -16.43 14.77
CA GLY A 43 -6.13 -16.96 15.55
C GLY A 43 -7.11 -15.88 16.03
N TYR A 44 -7.15 -14.71 15.37
CA TYR A 44 -8.05 -13.63 15.75
C TYR A 44 -9.38 -13.76 14.99
N SER A 45 -10.51 -13.67 15.70
CA SER A 45 -11.82 -13.49 15.06
C SER A 45 -12.10 -12.00 14.84
N GLN A 46 -12.98 -11.67 13.88
CA GLN A 46 -13.43 -10.28 13.68
C GLN A 46 -14.00 -9.67 14.98
N ALA A 47 -14.76 -10.46 15.75
CA ALA A 47 -15.30 -10.06 17.04
C ALA A 47 -14.22 -9.82 18.12
N ARG A 48 -13.07 -10.51 18.04
CA ARG A 48 -11.92 -10.22 18.90
C ARG A 48 -11.28 -8.89 18.52
N VAL A 49 -11.10 -8.63 17.22
CA VAL A 49 -10.55 -7.35 16.71
C VAL A 49 -11.35 -6.17 17.24
N CYS A 50 -12.68 -6.25 17.17
CA CYS A 50 -13.57 -5.15 17.58
C CYS A 50 -13.59 -4.91 19.10
N ARG A 51 -13.27 -5.92 19.91
CA ARG A 51 -13.25 -5.78 21.38
C ARG A 51 -11.93 -5.17 21.87
N GLU A 52 -10.83 -5.56 21.24
CA GLU A 52 -9.48 -5.13 21.64
C GLU A 52 -9.06 -3.82 20.98
N HIS A 53 -9.76 -3.39 19.92
CA HIS A 53 -9.40 -2.22 19.14
C HIS A 53 -10.61 -1.37 18.77
N ASP A 54 -10.38 -0.07 18.56
CA ASP A 54 -11.37 0.94 18.17
C ASP A 54 -11.86 0.77 16.70
N PHE A 55 -12.25 -0.45 16.34
CA PHE A 55 -12.87 -0.83 15.08
C PHE A 55 -14.24 -1.40 15.37
N ASN A 56 -15.22 -1.05 14.54
CA ASN A 56 -16.52 -1.74 14.60
C ASN A 56 -16.56 -2.94 13.63
N GLN A 57 -17.42 -3.90 13.94
CA GLN A 57 -17.58 -5.15 13.18
C GLN A 57 -17.90 -4.91 11.70
N SER A 58 -18.68 -3.87 11.41
CA SER A 58 -19.02 -3.48 10.03
C SER A 58 -17.81 -2.95 9.25
N GLN A 59 -16.91 -2.20 9.89
CA GLN A 59 -15.69 -1.71 9.29
C GLN A 59 -14.74 -2.86 8.95
N ILE A 60 -14.48 -3.77 9.89
CA ILE A 60 -13.60 -4.92 9.65
C ILE A 60 -14.15 -5.80 8.53
N SER A 61 -15.45 -6.13 8.59
CA SER A 61 -16.09 -6.93 7.54
C SER A 61 -16.01 -6.28 6.15
N ARG A 62 -16.24 -4.97 6.04
CA ARG A 62 -16.12 -4.27 4.76
C ARG A 62 -14.68 -4.14 4.27
N ILE A 63 -13.72 -3.99 5.17
CA ILE A 63 -12.28 -3.98 4.85
C ILE A 63 -11.88 -5.35 4.27
N GLU A 64 -12.18 -6.43 4.99
CA GLU A 64 -11.80 -7.80 4.59
C GLU A 64 -12.50 -8.22 3.28
N ALA A 65 -13.73 -7.76 3.06
CA ALA A 65 -14.46 -7.97 1.81
C ALA A 65 -14.00 -7.07 0.64
N GLY A 66 -13.02 -6.18 0.85
CA GLY A 66 -12.55 -5.23 -0.17
C GLY A 66 -13.58 -4.16 -0.56
N LYS A 67 -14.62 -3.96 0.26
CA LYS A 67 -15.72 -3.02 0.02
C LYS A 67 -15.45 -1.63 0.62
N MET A 68 -14.28 -1.42 1.20
CA MET A 68 -13.89 -0.15 1.82
C MET A 68 -12.45 0.19 1.43
N ASN A 69 -12.26 1.39 0.87
CA ASN A 69 -10.94 1.93 0.59
C ASN A 69 -10.18 2.21 1.90
N LEU A 70 -8.94 1.74 1.99
CA LEU A 70 -8.07 2.04 3.12
C LEU A 70 -7.33 3.36 2.88
N THR A 71 -7.17 4.13 3.95
CA THR A 71 -6.15 5.18 3.99
C THR A 71 -4.87 4.62 4.59
N LEU A 72 -3.71 5.23 4.29
CA LEU A 72 -2.43 4.82 4.89
C LEU A 72 -2.46 4.88 6.43
N ARG A 73 -3.20 5.84 7.00
CA ARG A 73 -3.46 5.89 8.44
C ARG A 73 -4.23 4.65 8.94
N THR A 74 -5.32 4.29 8.25
CA THR A 74 -6.12 3.11 8.61
C THR A 74 -5.30 1.82 8.49
N ALA A 75 -4.47 1.73 7.45
CA ALA A 75 -3.55 0.60 7.26
C ALA A 75 -2.58 0.45 8.43
N CYS A 76 -1.99 1.55 8.94
CA CYS A 76 -1.14 1.49 10.13
C CYS A 76 -1.89 1.00 11.37
N ARG A 77 -3.16 1.39 11.55
CA ARG A 77 -4.00 0.89 12.66
C ARG A 77 -4.24 -0.62 12.55
N VAL A 78 -4.57 -1.09 11.34
CA VAL A 78 -4.78 -2.52 11.06
C VAL A 78 -3.49 -3.30 11.27
N ALA A 79 -2.36 -2.80 10.76
CA ALA A 79 -1.04 -3.44 10.90
C ALA A 79 -0.59 -3.56 12.35
N ALA A 80 -0.74 -2.48 13.15
CA ALA A 80 -0.42 -2.49 14.57
C ALA A 80 -1.27 -3.50 15.35
N PHE A 81 -2.56 -3.64 15.02
CA PHE A 81 -3.41 -4.69 15.60
C PHE A 81 -2.89 -6.08 15.23
N LEU A 82 -2.65 -6.28 13.95
CA LEU A 82 -2.16 -7.52 13.38
C LEU A 82 -0.69 -7.76 13.69
N ASP A 83 0.01 -6.97 14.50
CA ASP A 83 1.43 -7.18 14.81
C ASP A 83 2.30 -7.44 13.55
N VAL A 84 2.04 -6.66 12.51
CA VAL A 84 2.77 -6.63 11.24
C VAL A 84 3.17 -5.20 10.93
N ARG A 85 4.13 -5.06 10.01
CA ARG A 85 4.49 -3.77 9.46
C ARG A 85 3.45 -3.33 8.42
N PRO A 86 3.20 -2.01 8.25
CA PRO A 86 2.13 -1.53 7.36
C PRO A 86 2.22 -2.02 5.91
N TRP A 87 3.43 -2.18 5.36
CA TRP A 87 3.62 -2.64 3.98
C TRP A 87 3.21 -4.11 3.77
N GLU A 88 3.17 -4.91 4.84
CA GLU A 88 2.82 -6.33 4.76
C GLU A 88 1.35 -6.58 4.39
N LEU A 89 0.51 -5.57 4.59
CA LEU A 89 -0.90 -5.60 4.19
C LEU A 89 -1.08 -5.57 2.67
N TYR A 90 -0.06 -5.16 1.93
CA TYR A 90 -0.14 -4.87 0.49
C TYR A 90 0.65 -5.85 -0.37
N VAL A 91 1.56 -6.62 0.23
CA VAL A 91 2.36 -7.60 -0.51
C VAL A 91 1.58 -8.90 -0.72
N PRO A 92 1.63 -9.47 -1.93
CA PRO A 92 1.23 -10.85 -2.22
C PRO A 92 1.81 -11.85 -1.23
N ARG A 93 1.05 -12.91 -0.90
CA ARG A 93 1.54 -13.98 -0.02
C ARG A 93 2.82 -14.61 -0.56
N GLU A 94 2.92 -14.79 -1.87
CA GLU A 94 4.07 -15.40 -2.55
C GLU A 94 5.33 -14.55 -2.47
N GLN A 95 5.18 -13.22 -2.35
CA GLN A 95 6.26 -12.25 -2.21
C GLN A 95 6.48 -11.85 -0.74
N SER A 96 5.62 -12.35 0.14
CA SER A 96 5.71 -12.14 1.57
C SER A 96 6.60 -13.23 2.16
N GLU A 97 7.91 -12.96 2.26
CA GLU A 97 8.84 -13.76 3.08
C GLU A 97 8.50 -13.76 4.58
N LEU A 98 7.33 -13.23 4.97
CA LEU A 98 6.87 -13.14 6.34
C LEU A 98 6.29 -14.47 6.79
N ALA A 99 7.25 -15.32 7.16
CA ALA A 99 7.07 -16.43 8.07
C ALA A 99 6.38 -15.95 9.36
N LEU A 100 5.46 -16.78 9.82
CA LEU A 100 4.57 -16.61 10.98
C LEU A 100 5.31 -16.63 12.34
N GLU A 101 6.58 -16.24 12.36
CA GLU A 101 7.44 -16.28 13.55
C GLU A 101 7.51 -14.89 14.18
N ALA A 102 7.47 -14.84 15.52
CA ALA A 102 7.61 -13.62 16.29
C ALA A 102 8.96 -12.97 15.97
N ARG A 103 8.95 -11.87 15.20
CA ARG A 103 10.17 -11.16 14.85
C ARG A 103 10.60 -10.27 16.01
N GLU A 104 11.80 -10.49 16.53
CA GLU A 104 12.40 -9.65 17.58
C GLU A 104 12.61 -8.20 17.13
N ASP A 105 12.59 -7.93 15.81
CA ASP A 105 12.85 -6.62 15.21
C ASP A 105 11.57 -5.79 14.89
N LEU A 106 10.38 -6.28 15.27
CA LEU A 106 9.16 -5.48 15.16
C LEU A 106 9.24 -4.29 16.14
N PRO A 107 8.95 -3.06 15.69
CA PRO A 107 8.83 -1.94 16.61
C PRO A 107 7.72 -2.25 17.63
N PRO A 108 7.83 -1.74 18.88
CA PRO A 108 6.80 -1.96 19.88
C PRO A 108 5.44 -1.50 19.34
N LYS A 109 4.40 -2.30 19.60
CA LYS A 109 3.04 -2.06 19.10
C LYS A 109 2.62 -0.61 19.41
N PRO A 110 2.49 0.25 18.38
CA PRO A 110 2.25 1.67 18.62
C PRO A 110 0.84 1.88 19.17
N THR A 111 0.71 2.65 20.25
CA THR A 111 -0.58 3.00 20.87
C THR A 111 -0.75 4.50 20.97
N GLY A 112 -2.00 4.99 20.92
CA GLY A 112 -2.30 6.42 21.07
C GLY A 112 -1.46 7.34 20.16
N LYS A 113 -0.62 8.18 20.78
CA LYS A 113 0.25 9.15 20.08
C LYS A 113 1.25 8.45 19.15
N ASP A 114 1.79 7.31 19.56
CA ASP A 114 2.79 6.56 18.78
C ASP A 114 2.21 6.04 17.47
N LEU A 115 0.90 5.76 17.43
CA LEU A 115 0.21 5.32 16.22
C LEU A 115 0.06 6.45 15.20
N ALA A 116 -0.13 7.68 15.67
CA ALA A 116 -0.17 8.86 14.80
C ALA A 116 1.22 9.15 14.20
N GLU A 117 2.28 8.98 14.99
CA GLU A 117 3.67 9.12 14.53
C GLU A 117 4.07 8.01 13.57
N ALA A 118 3.72 6.75 13.84
CA ALA A 118 3.92 5.63 12.93
C ALA A 118 3.21 5.86 11.58
N ALA A 119 1.96 6.34 11.62
CA ALA A 119 1.22 6.71 10.41
C ALA A 119 1.84 7.91 9.67
N LEU A 120 2.47 8.85 10.36
CA LEU A 120 3.22 9.93 9.72
C LEU A 120 4.46 9.36 9.00
N ARG A 121 5.29 8.58 9.70
CA ARG A 121 6.49 7.94 9.12
C ARG A 121 6.17 7.08 7.91
N PHE A 122 5.08 6.30 7.96
CA PHE A 122 4.67 5.48 6.83
C PHE A 122 4.25 6.33 5.61
N ARG A 123 3.59 7.48 5.83
CA ARG A 123 3.28 8.42 4.73
C ARG A 123 4.52 9.09 4.16
N GLU A 124 5.50 9.42 4.98
CA GLU A 124 6.78 9.97 4.53
C GLU A 124 7.55 8.95 3.69
N GLN A 125 7.58 7.68 4.12
CA GLN A 125 8.18 6.58 3.35
C GLN A 125 7.47 6.37 2.01
N PHE A 126 6.14 6.32 2.01
CA PHE A 126 5.34 6.25 0.78
C PHE A 126 5.63 7.43 -0.16
N GLY A 127 5.65 8.66 0.37
CA GLY A 127 5.94 9.86 -0.39
C GLY A 127 7.33 9.85 -1.01
N ALA A 128 8.35 9.47 -0.24
CA ALA A 128 9.71 9.31 -0.70
C ALA A 128 9.82 8.25 -1.81
N ARG A 129 9.09 7.14 -1.67
CA ARG A 129 9.05 6.05 -2.66
C ARG A 129 8.39 6.48 -3.97
N VAL A 130 7.28 7.21 -3.91
CA VAL A 130 6.63 7.81 -5.08
C VAL A 130 7.61 8.74 -5.81
N ARG A 131 8.28 9.63 -5.06
CA ARG A 131 9.28 10.54 -5.64
C ARG A 131 10.41 9.80 -6.32
N GLU A 132 10.97 8.80 -5.64
CA GLU A 132 12.07 7.98 -6.15
C GLU A 132 11.70 7.32 -7.48
N LEU A 133 10.62 6.52 -7.51
CA LEU A 133 10.20 5.79 -8.70
C LEU A 133 9.81 6.74 -9.84
N ARG A 134 9.09 7.83 -9.54
CA ARG A 134 8.81 8.88 -10.52
C ARG A 134 10.09 9.45 -11.15
N THR A 135 11.09 9.78 -10.33
CA THR A 135 12.36 10.35 -10.84
C THR A 135 13.19 9.35 -11.63
N LEU A 136 13.14 8.06 -11.28
CA LEU A 136 13.80 7.00 -12.04
C LEU A 136 13.19 6.84 -13.44
N GLN A 137 11.88 7.07 -13.57
CA GLN A 137 11.18 7.13 -14.85
C GLN A 137 11.36 8.46 -15.59
N GLY A 138 12.22 9.37 -15.09
CA GLY A 138 12.45 10.68 -15.70
C GLY A 138 11.25 11.62 -15.66
N MET A 139 10.22 11.32 -14.86
CA MET A 139 8.98 12.08 -14.84
C MET A 139 9.11 13.31 -13.93
N SER A 140 8.58 14.45 -14.39
CA SER A 140 8.33 15.61 -13.53
C SER A 140 7.01 15.46 -12.74
N LEU A 141 6.76 16.33 -11.76
CA LEU A 141 5.44 16.36 -11.10
C LEU A 141 4.31 16.77 -12.04
N GLU A 142 4.59 17.61 -13.05
CA GLU A 142 3.63 18.02 -14.08
C GLU A 142 3.30 16.86 -15.02
N SER A 143 4.33 16.10 -15.41
CA SER A 143 4.15 14.86 -16.17
C SER A 143 3.31 13.86 -15.38
N LEU A 144 3.63 13.63 -14.10
CA LEU A 144 2.85 12.72 -13.25
C LEU A 144 1.41 13.20 -13.04
N GLU A 145 1.16 14.50 -12.93
CA GLU A 145 -0.21 15.05 -12.87
C GLU A 145 -0.99 14.74 -14.14
N THR A 146 -0.36 14.87 -15.30
CA THR A 146 -0.98 14.60 -16.61
C THR A 146 -1.41 13.13 -16.73
N PHE A 147 -0.55 12.19 -16.33
CA PHE A 147 -0.84 10.76 -16.45
C PHE A 147 -1.72 10.22 -15.32
N SER A 148 -1.49 10.65 -14.07
CA SER A 148 -2.27 10.15 -12.92
C SER A 148 -3.59 10.89 -12.72
N GLY A 149 -3.74 12.10 -13.28
CA GLY A 149 -4.83 13.03 -13.01
C GLY A 149 -4.88 13.54 -11.56
N VAL A 150 -3.80 13.39 -10.80
CA VAL A 150 -3.66 13.90 -9.43
C VAL A 150 -2.96 15.24 -9.47
N MET A 151 -3.58 16.26 -8.87
CA MET A 151 -3.06 17.63 -8.97
C MET A 151 -1.60 17.75 -8.49
N ARG A 152 -0.77 18.53 -9.18
CA ARG A 152 0.66 18.71 -8.86
C ARG A 152 0.89 19.13 -7.41
N LYS A 153 0.03 20.01 -6.87
CA LYS A 153 0.07 20.41 -5.45
C LYS A 153 -0.13 19.21 -4.52
N THR A 154 -1.13 18.39 -4.81
CA THR A 154 -1.42 17.16 -4.06
C THR A 154 -0.26 16.18 -4.18
N LEU A 155 0.34 16.01 -5.37
CA LEU A 155 1.54 15.19 -5.56
C LEU A 155 2.71 15.68 -4.70
N ALA A 156 2.94 17.00 -4.65
CA ALA A 156 3.98 17.57 -3.78
C ALA A 156 3.69 17.38 -2.28
N ASP A 157 2.41 17.37 -1.87
CA ASP A 157 2.03 17.05 -0.49
C ASP A 157 2.20 15.55 -0.20
N ILE A 158 1.91 14.68 -1.18
CA ILE A 158 2.15 13.24 -1.09
C ILE A 158 3.63 12.94 -0.93
N GLU A 159 4.50 13.50 -1.78
CA GLU A 159 5.95 13.25 -1.74
C GLU A 159 6.62 13.70 -0.43
N ARG A 160 5.98 14.63 0.30
CA ARG A 160 6.43 15.09 1.62
C ARG A 160 5.77 14.33 2.79
N GLY A 161 4.91 13.34 2.51
CA GLY A 161 4.15 12.62 3.53
C GLY A 161 3.03 13.44 4.19
N ALA A 162 2.74 14.64 3.69
CA ALA A 162 1.75 15.55 4.25
C ALA A 162 0.30 15.13 3.92
N TYR A 163 0.11 14.32 2.87
CA TYR A 163 -1.21 13.90 2.41
C TYR A 163 -1.57 12.47 2.84
N ASN A 164 -2.81 12.21 3.30
CA ASN A 164 -3.28 10.87 3.65
C ASN A 164 -3.94 10.20 2.43
N VAL A 165 -3.17 9.35 1.77
CA VAL A 165 -3.52 8.74 0.48
C VAL A 165 -4.50 7.58 0.66
N ARG A 166 -5.45 7.45 -0.28
CA ARG A 166 -6.34 6.29 -0.40
C ARG A 166 -5.75 5.27 -1.35
N THR A 167 -6.09 4.00 -1.16
CA THR A 167 -5.72 2.89 -2.06
C THR A 167 -5.96 3.19 -3.54
N THR A 168 -7.07 3.84 -3.90
CA THR A 168 -7.37 4.26 -5.28
C THR A 168 -6.35 5.22 -5.87
N THR A 169 -5.88 6.18 -5.07
CA THR A 169 -4.82 7.11 -5.49
C THR A 169 -3.49 6.38 -5.64
N VAL A 170 -3.21 5.37 -4.80
CA VAL A 170 -2.00 4.53 -4.99
C VAL A 170 -2.02 3.87 -6.37
N VAL A 171 -3.15 3.28 -6.78
CA VAL A 171 -3.27 2.64 -8.10
C VAL A 171 -3.06 3.65 -9.23
N ARG A 172 -3.66 4.84 -9.15
CA ARG A 172 -3.48 5.90 -10.15
C ARG A 172 -2.02 6.35 -10.30
N LEU A 173 -1.30 6.45 -9.18
CA LEU A 173 0.11 6.83 -9.20
C LEU A 173 0.97 5.70 -9.75
N ALA A 174 0.67 4.45 -9.38
CA ALA A 174 1.40 3.28 -9.84
C ALA A 174 1.26 3.07 -11.34
N ASP A 175 0.02 3.18 -11.84
CA ASP A 175 -0.30 3.15 -13.26
C ASP A 175 0.47 4.22 -14.05
N ALA A 176 0.39 5.48 -13.59
CA ALA A 176 1.09 6.58 -14.24
C ALA A 176 2.63 6.46 -14.21
N ILE A 177 3.19 5.78 -13.22
CA ILE A 177 4.64 5.55 -13.09
C ILE A 177 5.09 4.27 -13.81
N GLY A 178 4.16 3.37 -14.17
CA GLY A 178 4.47 2.07 -14.78
C GLY A 178 5.04 1.06 -13.77
N VAL A 179 4.46 0.99 -12.57
CA VAL A 179 4.86 0.05 -11.51
C VAL A 179 3.64 -0.62 -10.89
N TYR A 180 3.83 -1.74 -10.20
CA TYR A 180 2.74 -2.34 -9.44
C TYR A 180 2.36 -1.47 -8.23
N PRO A 181 1.08 -1.40 -7.83
CA PRO A 181 0.65 -0.59 -6.69
C PRO A 181 1.37 -0.90 -5.37
N TYR A 182 1.74 -2.16 -5.12
CA TYR A 182 2.46 -2.55 -3.91
C TYR A 182 3.92 -2.04 -3.89
N GLU A 183 4.54 -1.77 -5.04
CA GLU A 183 5.92 -1.26 -5.12
C GLU A 183 6.06 0.18 -4.59
N LEU A 184 4.96 0.94 -4.56
CA LEU A 184 4.88 2.25 -3.92
C LEU A 184 4.80 2.16 -2.39
N LEU A 185 4.37 1.01 -1.86
CA LEU A 185 4.02 0.83 -0.44
C LEU A 185 5.05 0.02 0.34
N ILE A 186 5.94 -0.70 -0.35
CA ILE A 186 7.08 -1.40 0.26
C ILE A 186 8.27 -0.45 0.36
N PRO A 187 9.02 -0.45 1.48
CA PRO A 187 10.24 0.32 1.55
C PRO A 187 11.30 -0.23 0.59
N ARG A 188 12.23 0.65 0.18
CA ARG A 188 13.21 0.38 -0.87
C ARG A 188 14.00 -0.90 -0.60
N GLU A 189 14.40 -1.10 0.65
CA GLU A 189 15.22 -2.22 1.11
C GLU A 189 14.51 -3.57 0.92
N GLN A 190 13.17 -3.59 0.94
CA GLN A 190 12.36 -4.80 0.77
C GLN A 190 11.77 -4.94 -0.64
N SER A 191 12.02 -3.98 -1.54
CA SER A 191 11.35 -3.94 -2.85
C SER A 191 11.91 -4.90 -3.91
N GLY A 192 13.07 -5.51 -3.68
CA GLY A 192 13.75 -6.35 -4.69
C GLY A 192 14.26 -5.59 -5.93
N ILE A 193 13.82 -4.35 -6.16
CA ILE A 193 14.29 -3.47 -7.24
C ILE A 193 15.75 -3.09 -6.96
N ARG A 194 16.70 -3.76 -7.64
CA ARG A 194 18.11 -3.33 -7.65
C ARG A 194 18.26 -2.10 -8.54
N LEU A 195 18.44 -0.95 -7.91
CA LEU A 195 18.77 0.28 -8.63
C LEU A 195 20.14 0.15 -9.30
N LYS A 196 20.24 0.57 -10.57
CA LYS A 196 21.52 1.02 -11.10
C LYS A 196 21.88 2.28 -10.30
N PRO A 197 23.08 2.38 -9.67
CA PRO A 197 23.47 3.60 -8.97
C PRO A 197 23.34 4.80 -9.92
N PRO A 198 22.91 5.98 -9.44
CA PRO A 198 22.77 7.16 -10.28
C PRO A 198 24.13 7.47 -10.93
N GLY A 199 24.21 7.26 -12.25
CA GLY A 199 25.35 7.60 -13.10
C GLY A 199 26.63 6.80 -12.86
N ARG A 200 26.92 5.86 -13.76
CA ARG A 200 28.19 5.91 -14.49
C ARG A 200 27.86 5.82 -15.98
N SER A 201 28.26 6.88 -16.67
CA SER A 201 28.41 6.95 -18.12
C SER A 201 29.16 5.74 -18.66
#